data_AF-A0A1G3BTX7-F1
#
_entry.id   AF-A0A1G3BTX7-F1
#
_cell.length_a   1.000
_cell.length_b   1.000
_cell.length_c   1.000
_cell.angle_alpha   90.00
_cell.angle_beta   90.00
_cell.angle_gamma   90.00
#
_symmetry.space_group_name_H-M   'P 1'
#
loop_
_entity.id
_entity.type
_entity.pdbx_description
1 polymer ?
#
loop_
_entity_poly.entity_id
_entity_poly.type
_entity_poly.pdbx_seq_one_letter_code
_entity_poly.pdbx_strand_id
1 'polypeptide(L)' 'MLSLFDYGNGNYEFWAKTNMPKVIKMEKYLLQKIQYIHANPVRKQYVNRPEAWVWSSANPESRIVVSPIPV' A
#
# COMPACT_ATOMS: atom_id res chain seq x y z
N MET A 1 22.05 4.80 -9.60
CA MET A 1 21.23 4.49 -8.40
C MET A 1 20.22 5.60 -8.13
N LEU A 2 20.64 6.88 -8.00
CA LEU A 2 19.69 8.00 -7.93
C LEU A 2 19.03 8.37 -9.26
N SER A 3 19.60 7.95 -10.38
CA SER A 3 19.07 8.15 -11.74
C SER A 3 17.64 7.64 -11.98
N LEU A 4 17.13 6.71 -11.16
CA LEU A 4 15.74 6.26 -11.22
C LEU A 4 14.74 7.31 -10.68
N PHE A 5 15.25 8.33 -9.99
CA PHE A 5 14.50 9.40 -9.36
C PHE A 5 14.79 10.76 -10.01
N ASP A 6 15.30 10.75 -11.24
CA ASP A 6 15.62 11.96 -11.99
C ASP A 6 14.35 12.73 -12.32
N TYR A 7 14.27 13.95 -11.80
CA TYR A 7 13.15 14.87 -12.00
C TYR A 7 13.50 15.99 -13.02
N GLY A 8 14.66 15.87 -13.68
CA GLY A 8 15.20 16.86 -14.59
C GLY A 8 16.11 17.87 -13.89
N ASN A 9 16.89 18.62 -14.67
CA ASN A 9 17.81 19.67 -14.22
C ASN A 9 18.89 19.20 -13.21
N GLY A 10 19.22 17.91 -13.19
CA GLY A 10 20.25 17.35 -12.30
C GLY A 10 19.80 17.13 -10.86
N ASN A 11 18.49 17.26 -10.57
CA ASN A 11 17.92 17.04 -9.25
C ASN A 11 17.19 15.69 -9.17
N TYR A 12 17.31 15.04 -8.02
CA TYR A 12 16.68 13.75 -7.75
C TYR A 12 15.66 13.86 -6.61
N GLU A 13 14.43 13.40 -6.83
CA GLU A 13 13.37 13.38 -5.81
C GLU A 13 12.91 11.95 -5.54
N PHE A 14 13.05 11.49 -4.28
CA PHE A 14 12.62 10.15 -3.91
C PHE A 14 11.09 9.99 -3.85
N TRP A 15 10.38 11.04 -3.43
CA TRP A 15 8.93 11.02 -3.26
C TRP A 15 8.21 11.62 -4.46
N ALA A 16 7.14 10.97 -4.91
CA ALA A 16 6.24 11.55 -5.89
C ALA A 16 5.49 12.76 -5.29
N LYS A 17 5.22 13.79 -6.10
CA LYS A 17 4.57 15.05 -5.67
C LYS A 17 3.09 14.91 -5.27
N THR A 18 2.47 13.76 -5.52
CA THR A 18 1.06 13.50 -5.19
C THR A 18 0.92 12.22 -4.40
N ASN A 19 -0.04 12.22 -3.47
CA ASN A 19 -0.38 11.08 -2.60
C ASN A 19 -1.81 10.54 -2.86
N MET A 20 -2.52 11.06 -3.86
CA MET A 20 -3.85 10.60 -4.32
C MET A 20 -4.84 10.19 -3.18
N PRO A 21 -5.16 11.09 -2.24
CA PRO A 21 -5.98 10.75 -1.07
C PRO A 21 -7.40 10.38 -1.50
N LYS A 22 -8.03 9.46 -0.76
CA LYS A 22 -9.42 9.05 -0.97
C LYS A 22 -10.18 9.15 0.35
N VAL A 23 -11.24 9.97 0.35
CA VAL A 23 -12.12 10.12 1.51
C VAL A 23 -12.98 8.86 1.63
N ILE A 24 -12.95 8.24 2.80
CA ILE A 24 -13.82 7.11 3.14
C ILE A 24 -15.15 7.66 3.63
N LYS A 25 -16.23 7.43 2.88
CA LYS A 25 -17.59 7.89 3.22
C LYS A 25 -18.53 6.78 3.67
N MET A 26 -18.18 5.53 3.42
CA MET A 26 -19.01 4.36 3.66
C MET A 26 -18.13 3.15 3.97
N GLU A 27 -18.60 2.27 4.85
CA GLU A 27 -17.90 1.03 5.22
C GLU A 27 -17.61 0.14 4.01
N LYS A 28 -18.56 -0.01 3.08
CA LYS A 28 -18.35 -0.74 1.83
C LYS A 28 -17.14 -0.22 1.04
N TYR A 29 -16.91 1.10 1.03
CA TYR A 29 -15.76 1.69 0.35
C TYR A 29 -14.46 1.42 1.12
N LEU A 30 -14.50 1.47 2.46
CA LEU A 30 -13.38 1.08 3.31
C LEU A 30 -12.94 -0.37 3.02
N LEU A 31 -13.88 -1.32 3.09
CA LEU A 31 -13.62 -2.74 2.84
C LEU A 31 -13.03 -2.98 1.44
N GLN A 32 -13.58 -2.29 0.42
CA GLN A 32 -13.01 -2.34 -0.93
C GLN A 32 -11.55 -1.88 -0.95
N LYS A 33 -11.20 -0.79 -0.24
CA LYS A 33 -9.82 -0.28 -0.21
C LYS A 33 -8.88 -1.19 0.56
N ILE A 34 -9.33 -1.78 1.68
CA ILE A 34 -8.56 -2.78 2.41
C ILE A 34 -8.22 -3.96 1.50
N GLN A 35 -9.21 -4.53 0.82
CA GLN A 35 -9.01 -5.64 -0.13
C GLN A 35 -8.05 -5.27 -1.25
N TYR A 36 -8.18 -4.06 -1.81
CA TYR A 36 -7.26 -3.56 -2.84
C TYR A 36 -5.82 -3.48 -2.33
N ILE A 37 -5.62 -2.90 -1.14
CA ILE A 37 -4.28 -2.74 -0.54
C ILE A 37 -3.66 -4.10 -0.24
N HIS A 38 -4.42 -5.04 0.33
CA HIS A 38 -3.96 -6.40 0.61
C HIS A 38 -3.58 -7.16 -0.66
N ALA A 39 -4.29 -6.93 -1.77
CA ALA A 39 -4.00 -7.56 -3.05
C ALA A 39 -2.81 -6.94 -3.81
N ASN A 40 -2.35 -5.73 -3.45
CA ASN A 40 -1.29 -5.02 -4.19
C ASN A 40 -0.01 -5.85 -4.41
N PRO A 41 0.55 -6.55 -3.40
CA PRO A 41 1.76 -7.37 -3.59
C PRO A 41 1.56 -8.50 -4.61
N VAL A 42 0.36 -9.09 -4.68
CA VAL A 42 0.01 -10.13 -5.66
C VAL A 42 -0.18 -9.53 -7.05
N ARG A 43 -0.90 -8.41 -7.16
CA ARG A 43 -1.10 -7.71 -8.43
C ARG A 43 0.21 -7.22 -9.06
N LYS A 44 1.21 -6.93 -8.22
CA LYS A 44 2.57 -6.57 -8.62
C LYS A 44 3.50 -7.78 -8.80
N GLN A 45 2.99 -9.00 -8.61
CA GLN A 45 3.71 -10.26 -8.77
C GLN A 45 4.93 -10.42 -7.84
N TYR A 46 4.92 -9.74 -6.68
CA TYR A 46 5.99 -9.89 -5.68
C TYR A 46 5.81 -11.16 -4.86
N VAL A 47 4.56 -11.59 -4.66
CA VAL A 47 4.18 -12.80 -3.92
C VAL A 47 2.95 -13.45 -4.55
N ASN A 48 2.77 -14.74 -4.33
CA ASN A 48 1.62 -15.48 -4.87
C ASN A 48 0.33 -15.30 -4.06
N ARG A 49 0.45 -14.85 -2.80
CA ARG A 49 -0.67 -14.73 -1.86
C ARG A 49 -0.56 -13.44 -1.03
N PRO A 50 -1.67 -12.76 -0.69
CA PRO A 50 -1.64 -11.54 0.13
C PRO A 50 -0.95 -11.74 1.48
N GLU A 51 -1.18 -12.88 2.13
CA GLU A 51 -0.65 -13.17 3.47
C GLU A 51 0.87 -13.37 3.47
N ALA A 52 1.48 -13.63 2.31
CA ALA A 52 2.92 -13.80 2.21
C ALA A 52 3.69 -12.46 2.26
N TRP A 53 3.00 -11.30 2.19
CA TRP A 53 3.66 -10.00 2.30
C TRP A 53 3.89 -9.61 3.77
N VAL A 54 5.13 -9.75 4.24
CA VAL A 54 5.52 -9.52 5.65
C VAL A 54 5.25 -8.10 6.16
N TRP A 55 5.13 -7.12 5.25
CA TRP A 55 4.85 -5.72 5.57
C TRP A 55 3.38 -5.33 5.33
N SER A 56 2.46 -6.31 5.36
CA SER A 56 1.02 -6.09 5.20
C SER A 56 0.29 -6.48 6.48
N SER A 57 -0.83 -5.80 6.76
CA SER A 57 -1.83 -6.28 7.73
C SER A 57 -2.61 -7.51 7.25
N ALA A 58 -2.46 -7.90 5.98
CA ALA A 58 -2.98 -9.17 5.46
C ALA A 58 -2.19 -10.37 5.99
N ASN A 59 -0.96 -10.18 6.44
CA ASN A 59 -0.15 -11.26 6.97
C ASN A 59 -0.45 -11.43 8.48
N PRO A 60 -0.95 -12.59 8.91
CA PRO A 60 -1.26 -12.85 10.32
C PRO A 60 -0.03 -12.85 11.23
N GLU A 61 1.16 -13.13 10.68
CA GLU A 61 2.46 -13.09 11.38
C GLU A 61 3.08 -11.69 11.36
N SER A 62 2.41 -10.70 10.77
CA SER A 62 2.90 -9.33 10.69
C SER A 62 3.00 -8.70 12.07
N ARG A 63 4.07 -7.93 12.29
CA ARG A 63 4.22 -7.11 13.51
C ARG A 63 3.29 -5.89 13.53
N ILE A 64 2.54 -5.66 12.44
CA ILE A 64 1.59 -4.55 12.35
C ILE A 64 0.40 -4.87 13.24
N VAL A 65 0.25 -4.11 14.32
CA VAL A 65 -0.92 -4.21 15.20
C VAL A 65 -2.12 -3.59 14.48
N VAL A 66 -3.16 -4.39 14.26
CA VAL A 66 -4.41 -3.95 13.63
C VAL A 66 -5.50 -3.91 14.68
N SER A 67 -6.02 -2.71 14.96
CA SER A 67 -7.21 -2.58 15.80
C SER A 67 -8.44 -3.17 15.08
N PRO A 68 -9.39 -3.78 15.80
CA PRO A 68 -10.66 -4.16 15.21
C PRO A 68 -11.32 -2.94 14.56
N ILE A 69 -11.99 -3.15 13.43
CA ILE A 69 -12.83 -2.10 12.83
C ILE A 69 -13.94 -1.80 13.84
N PRO A 70 -14.16 -0.52 14.22
CA PRO A 70 -15.34 -0.16 14.99
C PRO A 70 -16.56 -0.47 14.13
N VAL A 71 -17.26 -1.53 14.48
CA VAL A 71 -18.63 -1.83 14.01
C VAL A 71 -19.61 -0.89 14.68
#